data_AF-A0A662J1P8-F1
#
_entry.id   AF-A0A662J1P8-F1
#
_cell.length_a   1.000
_cell.length_b   1.000
_cell.length_c   1.000
_cell.angle_alpha   90.00
_cell.angle_beta   90.00
_cell.angle_gamma   90.00
#
_symmetry.space_group_name_H-M   'P 1'
#
loop_
_entity.id
_entity.type
_entity.pdbx_description
1 polymer ?
#
loop_
_entity_poly.entity_id
_entity_poly.type
_entity_poly.pdbx_seq_one_letter_code
_entity_poly.pdbx_strand_id
1 'polypeptide(L)'
;RQTRRLLEDTDKFLKASVCRTSFDALIKMAIESSATATRTVSIEEEIGRVWRRIKKGEVDPAIYIESSEVMMRRLSKVVEAFGSERVPYAGPECGLRGFPTYRSAVECLRRVAGVVSSFRQNQQR
;
A
#
# COMPACT_ATOMS: atom_id res chain seq x y z
N ARG A 1 0.00 20.38 -15.18
CA ARG A 1 0.48 19.04 -15.59
C ARG A 1 -0.31 18.59 -16.82
N GLN A 2 0.34 18.08 -17.87
CA GLN A 2 -0.34 17.64 -19.10
C GLN A 2 -1.42 16.58 -18.83
N THR A 3 -1.15 15.60 -17.95
CA THR A 3 -2.11 14.55 -17.57
C THR A 3 -3.40 15.11 -16.96
N ARG A 4 -3.32 16.13 -16.11
CA ARG A 4 -4.52 16.73 -15.50
C ARG A 4 -5.45 17.32 -16.56
N ARG A 5 -4.89 18.09 -17.51
CA ARG A 5 -5.65 18.65 -18.64
C ARG A 5 -6.30 17.54 -19.47
N LEU A 6 -5.55 16.49 -19.81
CA LEU A 6 -6.08 15.36 -20.57
C LEU A 6 -7.24 14.63 -19.86
N LEU A 7 -7.21 14.52 -18.53
CA LEU A 7 -8.32 13.94 -17.77
C LEU A 7 -9.57 14.82 -17.86
N GLU A 8 -9.40 16.14 -17.81
CA GLU A 8 -10.48 17.11 -17.96
C GLU A 8 -11.05 17.09 -19.38
N ASP A 9 -10.19 17.17 -20.40
CA ASP A 9 -10.56 17.22 -21.82
C ASP A 9 -11.24 15.93 -22.32
N THR A 10 -10.88 14.78 -21.74
CA THR A 10 -11.42 13.46 -22.14
C THR A 10 -12.42 12.86 -21.16
N ASP A 11 -12.79 13.62 -20.13
CA ASP A 11 -13.67 13.21 -19.03
C ASP A 11 -13.30 11.86 -18.40
N LYS A 12 -12.01 11.68 -18.11
CA LYS A 12 -11.46 10.47 -17.49
C LYS A 12 -11.19 10.67 -16.01
N PHE A 13 -11.23 9.55 -15.29
CA PHE A 13 -11.04 9.49 -13.84
C PHE A 13 -9.88 8.56 -13.48
N LEU A 14 -9.28 8.80 -12.32
CA LEU A 14 -8.22 7.99 -11.76
C LEU A 14 -8.69 7.24 -10.52
N LYS A 15 -8.16 6.04 -10.33
CA LYS A 15 -8.13 5.37 -9.02
C LYS A 15 -6.79 5.67 -8.36
N ALA A 16 -6.80 6.16 -7.13
CA ALA A 16 -5.60 6.26 -6.31
C ALA A 16 -5.20 4.88 -5.76
N SER A 17 -4.03 4.38 -6.18
CA SER A 17 -3.40 3.22 -5.56
C SER A 17 -2.63 3.66 -4.32
N VAL A 18 -3.12 3.30 -3.14
CA VAL A 18 -2.59 3.81 -1.86
C VAL A 18 -1.82 2.77 -1.05
N CYS A 19 -2.06 1.48 -1.30
CA CYS A 19 -1.38 0.37 -0.63
C CYS A 19 -0.76 -0.59 -1.65
N ARG A 20 0.50 -0.95 -1.46
CA ARG A 20 1.22 -1.95 -2.24
C ARG A 20 0.74 -3.35 -1.91
N THR A 21 0.64 -4.21 -2.92
CA THR A 21 0.12 -5.58 -2.78
C THR A 21 1.18 -6.66 -3.05
N SER A 22 2.40 -6.29 -3.46
CA SER A 22 3.51 -7.23 -3.64
C SER A 22 4.19 -7.52 -2.31
N PHE A 23 3.95 -8.72 -1.75
CA PHE A 23 4.55 -9.12 -0.48
C PHE A 23 6.06 -9.24 -0.53
N ASP A 24 6.66 -9.64 -1.65
CA ASP A 24 8.10 -9.65 -1.80
C ASP A 24 8.68 -8.24 -1.62
N ALA A 25 8.05 -7.23 -2.23
CA ALA A 25 8.46 -5.85 -2.06
C ALA A 25 8.22 -5.35 -0.62
N LEU A 26 7.10 -5.71 0.01
CA LEU A 26 6.80 -5.33 1.39
C LEU A 26 7.80 -5.93 2.38
N ILE A 27 8.10 -7.21 2.24
CA ILE A 27 9.08 -7.94 3.07
C ILE A 27 10.47 -7.35 2.84
N LYS A 28 10.86 -7.11 1.59
CA LYS A 28 12.13 -6.47 1.25
C LYS A 28 12.27 -5.11 1.92
N MET A 29 11.26 -4.24 1.79
CA MET A 29 11.27 -2.91 2.43
C MET A 29 11.38 -3.01 3.95
N ALA A 30 10.67 -3.96 4.58
CA ALA A 30 10.76 -4.18 6.01
C ALA A 30 12.17 -4.61 6.45
N ILE A 31 12.75 -5.59 5.74
CA ILE A 31 14.14 -6.05 5.95
C ILE A 31 15.13 -4.90 5.80
N GLU A 32 15.00 -4.11 4.73
CA GLU A 32 15.85 -2.95 4.44
C GLU A 32 15.76 -1.91 5.55
N SER A 33 14.56 -1.63 6.04
CA SER A 33 14.31 -0.67 7.12
C SER A 33 14.80 -1.12 8.50
N SER A 34 14.90 -2.44 8.74
CA SER A 34 15.28 -2.98 10.05
C SER A 34 16.78 -3.23 10.21
N ALA A 35 17.58 -3.13 9.15
CA ALA A 35 19.00 -3.46 9.27
C ALA A 35 19.79 -2.38 9.99
N THR A 36 20.22 -2.75 11.19
CA THR A 36 21.47 -2.29 11.77
C THR A 36 22.62 -3.01 11.07
N ALA A 37 23.74 -2.30 10.88
CA ALA A 37 24.86 -2.73 10.03
C ALA A 37 25.29 -4.19 10.25
N THR A 38 25.71 -4.84 9.14
CA THR A 38 26.20 -6.23 8.98
C THR A 38 25.14 -7.32 8.74
N ARG A 39 24.68 -7.46 7.49
CA ARG A 39 23.98 -8.67 7.02
C ARG A 39 25.00 -9.73 6.62
N THR A 40 24.79 -10.97 7.07
CA THR A 40 25.63 -12.14 6.73
C THR A 40 25.05 -12.97 5.58
N VAL A 41 23.81 -12.72 5.19
CA VAL A 41 23.06 -13.42 4.15
C VAL A 41 22.47 -12.43 3.15
N SER A 42 22.12 -12.90 1.96
CA SER A 42 21.50 -12.03 0.94
C SER A 42 20.06 -11.65 1.30
N ILE A 43 19.56 -10.56 0.71
CA ILE A 43 18.18 -10.11 0.90
C ILE A 43 17.20 -11.20 0.40
N GLU A 44 17.53 -11.89 -0.69
CA GLU A 44 16.72 -12.96 -1.27
C GLU A 44 16.58 -14.14 -0.30
N GLU A 45 17.67 -14.52 0.38
CA GLU A 45 17.64 -15.56 1.40
C GLU A 45 16.80 -15.17 2.61
N GLU A 46 16.88 -13.90 3.04
CA GLU A 46 16.06 -13.37 4.13
C GLU A 46 14.57 -13.35 3.77
N ILE A 47 14.21 -12.90 2.56
CA ILE A 47 12.84 -12.97 2.03
C ILE A 47 12.35 -14.42 2.07
N GLY A 48 13.17 -15.37 1.60
CA GLY A 48 12.85 -16.80 1.64
C GLY A 48 12.66 -17.34 3.06
N ARG A 49 13.43 -16.86 4.05
CA ARG A 49 13.23 -17.18 5.48
C ARG A 49 11.90 -16.63 5.99
N VAL A 50 11.58 -15.38 5.70
CA VAL A 50 10.29 -14.77 6.10
C VAL A 50 9.12 -15.55 5.53
N TRP A 51 9.14 -15.89 4.24
CA TRP A 51 8.09 -16.69 3.62
C TRP A 51 7.91 -18.05 4.28
N ARG A 52 9.00 -18.74 4.65
CA ARG A 52 8.91 -20.01 5.38
C ARG A 52 8.23 -19.84 6.73
N ARG A 53 8.55 -18.77 7.46
CA ARG A 53 7.93 -18.47 8.77
C ARG A 53 6.44 -18.12 8.63
N ILE A 54 6.07 -17.34 7.62
CA ILE A 54 4.67 -17.04 7.30
C ILE A 54 3.90 -18.33 7.00
N LYS A 55 4.46 -19.21 6.15
CA LYS A 55 3.82 -20.50 5.80
C LYS A 55 3.64 -21.43 6.99
N LYS A 56 4.54 -21.36 7.98
CA LYS A 56 4.43 -22.10 9.25
C LYS A 56 3.50 -21.44 10.28
N GLY A 57 3.00 -20.24 10.01
CA GLY A 57 2.17 -19.48 10.96
C GLY A 57 2.98 -18.81 12.09
N GLU A 58 4.31 -18.79 12.00
CA GLU A 58 5.20 -18.21 13.01
C GLU A 58 5.26 -16.67 12.93
N VAL A 59 4.82 -16.09 11.81
CA VAL A 59 4.79 -14.65 11.55
C VAL A 59 3.46 -14.29 10.91
N ASP A 60 2.80 -13.28 11.47
CA ASP A 60 1.62 -12.69 10.86
C ASP A 60 2.01 -11.81 9.66
N PRO A 61 1.60 -12.14 8.43
CA PRO A 61 1.93 -11.33 7.26
C PRO A 61 1.38 -9.90 7.34
N ALA A 62 0.37 -9.63 8.17
CA ALA A 62 -0.20 -8.29 8.32
C ALA A 62 0.80 -7.23 8.83
N ILE A 63 1.90 -7.65 9.48
CA ILE A 63 2.96 -6.74 9.93
C ILE A 63 3.69 -6.06 8.77
N TYR A 64 3.70 -6.70 7.59
CA TYR A 64 4.37 -6.16 6.39
C TYR A 64 3.47 -5.22 5.59
N ILE A 65 2.17 -5.16 5.88
CA ILE A 65 1.27 -4.22 5.21
C ILE A 65 1.69 -2.81 5.61
N GLU A 66 1.69 -1.90 4.63
CA GLU A 66 2.09 -0.51 4.85
C GLU A 66 1.25 0.18 5.92
N SER A 67 1.83 1.18 6.55
CA SER A 67 1.16 1.95 7.59
C SER A 67 0.12 2.90 7.00
N SER A 68 -0.87 3.28 7.80
CA SER A 68 -1.91 4.24 7.39
C SER A 68 -1.32 5.60 7.00
N GLU A 69 -0.21 6.01 7.61
CA GLU A 69 0.50 7.26 7.31
C GLU A 69 1.08 7.24 5.89
N VAL A 70 1.67 6.12 5.46
CA VAL A 70 2.19 5.97 4.09
C VAL A 70 1.04 6.06 3.08
N MET A 71 -0.06 5.34 3.34
CA MET A 71 -1.25 5.36 2.48
C MET A 71 -1.88 6.76 2.39
N MET A 72 -2.01 7.45 3.53
CA MET A 72 -2.55 8.81 3.62
C MET A 72 -1.72 9.80 2.80
N ARG A 73 -0.39 9.72 2.92
CA ARG A 73 0.53 10.57 2.17
C ARG A 73 0.42 10.34 0.67
N ARG A 74 0.23 9.10 0.22
CA ARG A 74 -0.01 8.78 -1.20
C ARG A 74 -1.34 9.33 -1.69
N LEU A 75 -2.42 9.12 -0.92
CA LEU A 75 -3.73 9.63 -1.27
C LEU A 75 -3.71 11.16 -1.42
N SER A 76 -3.12 11.85 -0.44
CA SER A 76 -3.00 13.31 -0.44
C SER A 76 -2.26 13.81 -1.69
N LYS A 77 -1.11 13.21 -2.01
CA LYS A 77 -0.34 13.57 -3.22
C LYS A 77 -1.11 13.38 -4.53
N VAL A 78 -1.92 12.32 -4.65
CA VAL A 78 -2.72 12.07 -5.85
C VAL A 78 -3.85 13.10 -5.95
N VAL A 79 -4.55 13.37 -4.85
CA VAL A 79 -5.65 14.35 -4.82
C VAL A 79 -5.14 15.78 -5.03
N GLU A 80 -4.04 16.18 -4.42
CA GLU A 80 -3.39 17.49 -4.64
C GLU A 80 -3.00 17.68 -6.12
N ALA A 81 -2.59 16.60 -6.80
CA ALA A 81 -2.13 16.67 -8.18
C ALA A 81 -3.28 16.76 -9.21
N PHE A 82 -4.41 16.10 -8.94
CA PHE A 82 -5.47 15.87 -9.93
C PHE A 82 -6.84 16.41 -9.52
N GLY A 83 -7.01 16.86 -8.29
CA GLY A 83 -8.30 17.23 -7.72
C GLY A 83 -9.09 16.00 -7.24
N SER A 84 -9.94 16.18 -6.22
CA SER A 84 -10.78 15.11 -5.68
C SER A 84 -11.87 14.69 -6.66
N GLU A 85 -12.30 15.61 -7.53
CA GLU A 85 -13.29 15.39 -8.59
C GLU A 85 -12.80 14.40 -9.66
N ARG A 86 -11.48 14.30 -9.89
CA ARG A 86 -10.89 13.34 -10.84
C ARG A 86 -10.39 12.05 -10.19
N VAL A 87 -10.54 11.90 -8.86
CA VAL A 87 -10.08 10.73 -8.10
C VAL A 87 -11.22 10.14 -7.26
N PRO A 88 -12.26 9.55 -7.88
CA PRO A 88 -13.44 9.05 -7.18
C PRO A 88 -13.17 7.81 -6.31
N TYR A 89 -12.08 7.08 -6.59
CA TYR A 89 -11.76 5.82 -5.92
C TYR A 89 -10.33 5.80 -5.38
N ALA A 90 -10.16 5.13 -4.22
CA ALA A 90 -8.86 4.82 -3.65
C ALA A 90 -8.85 3.37 -3.17
N GLY A 91 -7.75 2.66 -3.39
CA GLY A 91 -7.65 1.23 -3.09
C GLY A 91 -6.22 0.67 -3.08
N PRO A 92 -6.04 -0.63 -2.80
CA PRO A 92 -4.77 -1.31 -3.02
C PRO A 92 -4.37 -1.27 -4.50
N GLU A 93 -3.08 -1.39 -4.82
CA GLU A 93 -2.56 -1.37 -6.19
C GLU A 93 -3.27 -2.38 -7.11
N CYS A 94 -3.36 -3.64 -6.68
CA CYS A 94 -3.96 -4.74 -7.42
C CYS A 94 -4.93 -5.54 -6.55
N GLY A 95 -5.42 -6.67 -7.06
CA GLY A 95 -6.24 -7.61 -6.31
C GLY A 95 -5.48 -8.28 -5.15
N LEU A 96 -6.23 -8.98 -4.29
CA LEU A 96 -5.71 -9.57 -3.06
C LEU A 96 -5.26 -11.03 -3.21
N ARG A 97 -5.28 -11.60 -4.42
CA ARG A 97 -4.89 -13.00 -4.69
C ARG A 97 -3.46 -13.32 -4.25
N GLY A 98 -2.58 -12.32 -4.24
CA GLY A 98 -1.18 -12.45 -3.81
C GLY A 98 -0.96 -12.38 -2.30
N PHE A 99 -2.00 -12.20 -1.49
CA PHE A 99 -1.86 -12.11 -0.04
C PHE A 99 -1.60 -13.49 0.58
N PRO A 100 -0.67 -13.61 1.56
CA PRO A 100 -0.33 -14.90 2.14
C PRO A 100 -1.48 -15.54 2.94
N THR A 101 -2.37 -14.73 3.51
CA THR A 101 -3.53 -15.20 4.28
C THR A 101 -4.74 -14.32 4.02
N TYR A 102 -5.94 -14.87 4.21
CA TYR A 102 -7.18 -14.09 4.15
C TYR A 102 -7.17 -12.93 5.16
N ARG A 103 -6.63 -13.17 6.37
CA ARG A 103 -6.53 -12.15 7.41
C ARG A 103 -5.69 -10.94 6.99
N SER A 104 -4.55 -11.15 6.31
CA SER A 104 -3.76 -10.02 5.82
C SER A 104 -4.45 -9.29 4.68
N ALA A 105 -5.22 -9.98 3.83
CA ALA A 105 -6.04 -9.35 2.81
C ALA A 105 -7.10 -8.41 3.41
N VAL A 106 -7.82 -8.89 4.43
CA VAL A 106 -8.82 -8.09 5.16
C VAL A 106 -8.18 -6.91 5.89
N GLU A 107 -7.03 -7.11 6.54
CA GLU A 107 -6.33 -6.03 7.22
C GLU A 107 -5.88 -4.92 6.26
N CYS A 108 -5.43 -5.27 5.05
CA CYS A 108 -5.11 -4.30 4.01
C CYS A 108 -6.34 -3.45 3.66
N LEU A 109 -7.49 -4.10 3.41
CA LEU A 109 -8.74 -3.39 3.12
C LEU A 109 -9.19 -2.50 4.28
N ARG A 110 -9.07 -2.99 5.53
CA ARG A 110 -9.41 -2.22 6.72
C ARG A 110 -8.59 -0.94 6.83
N ARG A 111 -7.27 -1.02 6.63
CA ARG A 111 -6.38 0.15 6.68
C ARG A 111 -6.69 1.14 5.56
N VAL A 112 -6.89 0.64 4.33
CA VAL A 112 -7.27 1.47 3.18
C VAL A 112 -8.59 2.19 3.44
N ALA A 113 -9.62 1.47 3.88
CA ALA A 113 -10.92 2.06 4.21
C ALA A 113 -10.78 3.14 5.30
N GLY A 114 -10.04 2.84 6.38
CA GLY A 114 -9.79 3.79 7.45
C GLY A 114 -9.10 5.07 6.95
N VAL A 115 -8.08 4.94 6.10
CA VAL A 115 -7.36 6.09 5.52
C VAL A 115 -8.29 6.93 4.64
N VAL A 116 -9.11 6.30 3.80
CA VAL A 116 -10.07 7.02 2.94
C VAL A 116 -11.13 7.75 3.79
N SER A 117 -11.64 7.12 4.83
CA SER A 117 -12.58 7.74 5.77
C SER A 117 -11.97 8.95 6.48
N SER A 118 -10.76 8.81 7.03
CA SER A 118 -10.06 9.92 7.69
C SER A 118 -9.73 11.05 6.71
N PHE A 119 -9.33 10.72 5.47
CA PHE A 119 -9.05 11.73 4.45
C PHE A 119 -10.29 12.56 4.13
N ARG A 120 -11.46 11.92 3.97
CA ARG A 120 -12.73 12.62 3.72
C ARG A 120 -13.12 13.55 4.86
N GLN A 121 -12.95 13.11 6.11
CA GLN A 121 -13.26 13.95 7.29
C GLN A 121 -12.37 15.20 7.36
N ASN A 122 -11.09 15.07 6.99
CA ASN A 122 -10.15 16.19 6.98
C ASN A 122 -10.43 17.22 5.89
N GLN A 123 -11.09 16.84 4.79
CA GLN A 123 -11.47 17.75 3.70
C GLN A 123 -12.77 18.51 3.98
N GLN A 124 -13.55 18.09 4.98
CA GLN A 124 -14.82 18.73 5.39
C GLN A 124 -14.64 19.74 6.54
N ARG A 125 -13.42 19.85 7.07
CA ARG A 125 -13.04 20.84 8.09
C ARG A 125 -12.34 22.02 7.42
#